data_AF-X1D201-F1
#
_entry.id   AF-X1D201-F1
#
_cell.length_a   1.000
_cell.length_b   1.000
_cell.length_c   1.000
_cell.angle_alpha   90.00
_cell.angle_beta   90.00
_cell.angle_gamma   90.00
#
_symmetry.space_group_name_H-M   'P 1'
#
loop_
_entity.id
_entity.type
_entity.pdbx_description
1 polymer ?
#
loop_
_entity_poly.entity_id
_entity_poly.type
_entity_poly.pdbx_seq_one_letter_code
_entity_poly.pdbx_strand_id
1 'polypeptide(L)'
;AIPFIIHNLNALHEYVPGMPYMQLQGIRFLSGITSRPWNFLRSPLYVHFSVIGFAYFLTTEISLSLWVFWWFGRIQHVLFDAVGRQPVLRKVEENQYQGAFIVYVIYGLWVARGHLREMWDRFVHRRARREEERPEAMSVGMAFWGLIVAGAIVVMWLNVAGMSVFVAILTYLIFLTICWGMARLVVESGILFAKAVQMRPSVLLTGFAGSAHFAPVDLTILNFTEYVYMYDLKSFLMPQIMHSLKISDDARIDRRHMYYAIGAAVLVAVLVSYWASLHVA
;
A
#
# COMPACT_ATOMS: atom_id res chain seq x y z
N ALA A 1 -20.71 -0.44 23.54
CA ALA A 1 -20.46 -0.38 24.99
C ALA A 1 -19.08 -0.94 25.37
N ILE A 2 -18.75 -2.19 25.03
CA ILE A 2 -17.51 -2.85 25.45
C ILE A 2 -16.23 -2.09 25.05
N PRO A 3 -16.03 -1.64 23.79
CA PRO A 3 -14.81 -0.92 23.41
C PRO A 3 -14.63 0.41 24.16
N PHE A 4 -15.74 1.11 24.40
CA PHE A 4 -15.76 2.38 25.12
C PHE A 4 -15.29 2.19 26.57
N ILE A 5 -15.82 1.18 27.26
CA ILE A 5 -15.45 0.90 28.65
C ILE A 5 -13.96 0.57 28.75
N ILE A 6 -13.45 -0.31 27.88
CA ILE A 6 -12.05 -0.74 27.93
C ILE A 6 -11.08 0.41 27.60
N HIS A 7 -11.40 1.24 26.60
CA HIS A 7 -10.54 2.39 26.28
C HIS A 7 -10.54 3.43 27.39
N ASN A 8 -11.70 3.71 28.00
CA ASN A 8 -11.76 4.63 29.13
C ASN A 8 -10.99 4.09 30.34
N LEU A 9 -11.11 2.80 30.67
CA LEU A 9 -10.34 2.16 31.75
C LEU A 9 -8.83 2.26 31.49
N ASN A 10 -8.38 1.98 30.26
CA ASN A 10 -6.97 2.08 29.91
C ASN A 10 -6.47 3.53 29.94
N ALA A 11 -7.28 4.51 29.53
CA ALA A 11 -6.95 5.93 29.65
C ALA A 11 -6.88 6.36 31.12
N LEU A 12 -7.85 5.96 31.95
CA LEU A 12 -7.87 6.22 33.39
C LEU A 12 -6.67 5.61 34.12
N HIS A 13 -6.19 4.44 33.68
CA HIS A 13 -4.97 3.83 34.20
C HIS A 13 -3.72 4.69 33.99
N GLU A 14 -3.66 5.47 32.91
CA GLU A 14 -2.54 6.35 32.61
C GLU A 14 -2.52 7.59 33.53
N TYR A 15 -3.68 8.05 33.98
CA TYR A 15 -3.81 9.21 34.87
C TYR A 15 -3.87 8.85 36.36
N VAL A 16 -4.36 7.67 36.72
CA VAL A 16 -4.58 7.26 38.12
C VAL A 16 -3.79 5.98 38.45
N PRO A 17 -2.72 6.08 39.27
CA PRO A 17 -1.97 4.91 39.74
C PRO A 17 -2.90 3.94 40.50
N GLY A 18 -2.90 2.66 40.11
CA GLY A 18 -3.67 1.60 40.78
C GLY A 18 -4.95 1.13 40.07
N MET A 19 -5.37 1.81 39.00
CA MET A 19 -6.44 1.31 38.13
C MET A 19 -6.00 0.04 37.37
N PRO A 20 -6.91 -0.89 37.01
CA PRO A 20 -6.55 -2.08 36.23
C PRO A 20 -6.32 -1.72 34.75
N TYR A 21 -5.21 -2.21 34.19
CA TYR A 21 -4.91 -2.11 32.76
C TYR A 21 -5.29 -3.39 32.03
N MET A 22 -6.11 -3.29 30.99
CA MET A 22 -6.43 -4.41 30.12
C MET A 22 -5.52 -4.39 28.90
N GLN A 23 -4.57 -5.33 28.85
CA GLN A 23 -3.65 -5.47 27.74
C GLN A 23 -4.35 -6.03 26.50
N LEU A 24 -4.69 -5.15 25.56
CA LEU A 24 -5.28 -5.52 24.26
C LEU A 24 -4.24 -5.78 23.16
N GLN A 25 -2.98 -5.41 23.43
CA GLN A 25 -1.89 -5.48 22.47
C GLN A 25 -0.81 -6.45 22.92
N GLY A 26 -0.33 -7.30 22.00
CA GLY A 26 0.75 -8.23 22.27
C GLY A 26 0.37 -9.40 23.17
N ILE A 27 -0.91 -9.79 23.19
CA ILE A 27 -1.37 -10.97 23.92
C ILE A 27 -0.67 -12.19 23.32
N ARG A 28 0.05 -12.96 24.14
CA ARG A 28 0.85 -14.09 23.66
C ARG A 28 -0.05 -15.30 23.33
N PHE A 29 -0.55 -15.34 22.11
CA PHE A 29 -1.35 -16.47 21.61
C PHE A 29 -0.46 -17.70 21.41
N LEU A 30 -0.94 -18.87 21.88
CA LEU A 30 -0.23 -20.17 21.85
C LEU A 30 1.14 -20.17 22.57
N SER A 31 1.29 -19.36 23.62
CA SER A 31 2.52 -19.26 24.41
C SER A 31 2.97 -20.60 25.04
N GLY A 32 2.04 -21.51 25.32
CA GLY A 32 2.32 -22.84 25.89
C GLY A 32 3.09 -23.79 24.96
N ILE A 33 3.14 -23.54 23.65
CA ILE A 33 3.82 -24.42 22.69
C ILE A 33 5.32 -24.10 22.66
N THR A 34 6.14 -24.77 23.47
CA THR A 34 7.59 -24.53 23.58
C THR A 34 8.45 -25.40 22.66
N SER A 35 7.93 -26.52 22.21
CA SER A 35 8.66 -27.46 21.36
C SER A 35 8.79 -26.98 19.92
N ARG A 36 9.96 -27.22 19.31
CA ARG A 36 10.13 -27.13 17.86
C ARG A 36 9.51 -28.34 17.18
N PRO A 37 8.93 -28.20 15.97
CA PRO A 37 8.83 -26.98 15.14
C PRO A 37 7.57 -26.13 15.42
N TRP A 38 6.73 -26.53 16.37
CA TRP A 38 5.42 -25.92 16.62
C TRP A 38 5.49 -24.52 17.25
N ASN A 39 6.63 -24.14 17.82
CA ASN A 39 6.87 -22.82 18.38
C ASN A 39 6.63 -21.66 17.38
N PHE A 40 6.70 -21.90 16.06
CA PHE A 40 6.41 -20.90 15.02
C PHE A 40 4.93 -20.49 14.93
N LEU A 41 4.03 -21.25 15.54
CA LEU A 41 2.61 -20.88 15.64
C LEU A 41 2.37 -19.75 16.66
N ARG A 42 3.34 -19.48 17.55
CA ARG A 42 3.27 -18.41 18.54
C ARG A 42 3.12 -17.06 17.86
N SER A 43 2.13 -16.30 18.29
CA SER A 43 1.79 -15.03 17.65
C SER A 43 1.36 -14.00 18.69
N PRO A 44 1.84 -12.75 18.61
CA PRO A 44 1.22 -11.67 19.36
C PRO A 44 -0.15 -11.37 18.72
N LEU A 45 -1.21 -11.52 19.51
CA LEU A 45 -2.55 -11.11 19.14
C LEU A 45 -2.74 -9.64 19.52
N TYR A 46 -3.25 -8.86 18.57
CA TYR A 46 -3.59 -7.45 18.76
C TYR A 46 -5.08 -7.26 18.50
N VAL A 47 -5.82 -6.87 19.53
CA VAL A 47 -7.27 -6.66 19.44
C VAL A 47 -7.54 -5.18 19.21
N HIS A 48 -7.85 -4.84 17.97
CA HIS A 48 -8.25 -3.49 17.59
C HIS A 48 -9.76 -3.47 17.31
N PHE A 49 -10.55 -2.95 18.25
CA PHE A 49 -12.01 -2.91 18.12
C PHE A 49 -12.49 -2.15 16.88
N SER A 50 -11.77 -1.10 16.46
CA SER A 50 -12.05 -0.38 15.21
C SER A 50 -11.90 -1.29 13.99
N VAL A 51 -10.78 -2.02 13.90
CA VAL A 51 -10.53 -2.98 12.81
C VAL A 51 -11.59 -4.07 12.78
N ILE A 52 -12.04 -4.58 13.94
CA ILE A 52 -13.12 -5.57 14.02
C ILE A 52 -14.42 -5.00 13.46
N GLY A 53 -14.78 -3.76 13.84
CA GLY A 53 -15.98 -3.09 13.34
C GLY A 53 -15.95 -2.90 11.83
N PHE A 54 -14.79 -2.58 11.25
CA PHE A 54 -14.66 -2.44 9.81
C PHE A 54 -14.52 -3.76 9.05
N ALA A 55 -13.91 -4.77 9.66
CA ALA A 55 -13.82 -6.11 9.09
C ALA A 55 -15.21 -6.74 8.87
N TYR A 56 -16.23 -6.29 9.60
CA TYR A 56 -17.63 -6.66 9.35
C TYR A 56 -18.12 -6.27 7.93
N PHE A 57 -17.58 -5.20 7.34
CA PHE A 57 -17.94 -4.78 5.99
C PHE A 57 -17.16 -5.51 4.88
N LEU A 58 -16.15 -6.32 5.23
CA LEU A 58 -15.43 -7.13 4.25
C LEU A 58 -16.31 -8.27 3.75
N THR A 59 -16.12 -8.67 2.50
CA THR A 59 -16.80 -9.87 1.98
C THR A 59 -16.34 -11.11 2.74
N THR A 60 -17.24 -12.08 2.89
CA THR A 60 -16.95 -13.35 3.58
C THR A 60 -15.74 -14.07 2.97
N GLU A 61 -15.59 -14.00 1.64
CA GLU A 61 -14.47 -14.62 0.91
C GLU A 61 -13.12 -14.00 1.28
N ILE A 62 -13.06 -12.67 1.40
CA ILE A 62 -11.84 -11.95 1.79
C ILE A 62 -11.49 -12.23 3.24
N SER A 63 -12.49 -12.17 4.13
CA SER A 63 -12.30 -12.44 5.56
C SER A 63 -11.81 -13.88 5.81
N LEU A 64 -12.41 -14.86 5.13
CA LEU A 64 -11.98 -16.25 5.16
C LEU A 64 -10.55 -16.40 4.63
N SER A 65 -10.25 -15.77 3.49
CA SER A 65 -8.92 -15.84 2.88
C SER A 65 -7.84 -15.29 3.82
N LEU A 66 -8.05 -14.13 4.43
CA LEU A 66 -7.09 -13.53 5.38
C LEU A 66 -6.77 -14.49 6.53
N TRP A 67 -7.79 -15.17 7.08
CA TRP A 67 -7.61 -16.12 8.18
C TRP A 67 -6.91 -17.41 7.73
N VAL A 68 -7.35 -18.00 6.61
CA VAL A 68 -6.77 -19.26 6.07
C VAL A 68 -5.33 -19.05 5.62
N PHE A 69 -5.03 -18.00 4.86
CA PHE A 69 -3.68 -17.74 4.37
C PHE A 69 -2.72 -17.34 5.50
N TRP A 70 -3.23 -16.73 6.56
CA TRP A 70 -2.44 -16.51 7.77
C TRP A 70 -1.99 -17.84 8.39
N TRP A 71 -2.91 -18.80 8.58
CA TRP A 71 -2.55 -20.14 9.07
C TRP A 71 -1.65 -20.89 8.12
N PHE A 72 -1.90 -20.80 6.82
CA PHE A 72 -1.08 -21.41 5.80
C PHE A 72 0.37 -20.93 5.89
N GLY A 73 0.61 -19.62 5.99
CA GLY A 73 1.95 -19.06 6.19
C GLY A 73 2.61 -19.56 7.48
N ARG A 74 1.85 -19.67 8.58
CA ARG A 74 2.35 -20.26 9.83
C ARG A 74 2.76 -21.72 9.68
N ILE A 75 1.97 -22.53 8.98
CA ILE A 75 2.27 -23.94 8.73
C ILE A 75 3.50 -24.07 7.84
N GLN A 76 3.68 -23.20 6.84
CA GLN A 76 4.90 -23.18 6.01
C GLN A 76 6.15 -23.02 6.88
N HIS A 77 6.12 -22.15 7.89
CA HIS A 77 7.25 -21.98 8.82
C HIS A 77 7.54 -23.22 9.67
N VAL A 78 6.48 -23.87 10.17
CA VAL A 78 6.61 -25.14 10.92
C VAL A 78 7.25 -26.21 10.02
N LEU A 79 6.82 -26.32 8.76
CA LEU A 79 7.37 -27.28 7.80
C LEU A 79 8.84 -26.97 7.46
N PHE A 80 9.21 -25.70 7.28
CA PHE A 80 10.60 -25.33 7.03
C PHE A 80 11.52 -25.74 8.18
N ASP A 81 11.13 -25.45 9.42
CA ASP A 81 11.90 -25.86 10.60
C ASP A 81 11.95 -27.39 10.77
N ALA A 82 10.85 -28.09 10.47
CA ALA A 82 10.79 -29.55 10.52
C ALA A 82 11.79 -30.21 9.55
N VAL A 83 12.03 -29.61 8.39
CA VAL A 83 12.98 -30.09 7.37
C VAL A 83 14.43 -29.65 7.69
N GLY A 84 14.65 -28.95 8.80
CA GLY A 84 15.98 -28.50 9.24
C GLY A 84 16.53 -27.32 8.43
N ARG A 85 15.72 -26.72 7.55
CA ARG A 85 16.06 -25.44 6.94
C ARG A 85 15.64 -24.36 7.92
N GLN A 86 16.58 -23.56 8.38
CA GLN A 86 16.27 -22.30 9.06
C GLN A 86 16.23 -21.20 8.01
N PRO A 87 15.10 -21.00 7.29
CA PRO A 87 14.99 -19.82 6.47
C PRO A 87 15.16 -18.61 7.37
N VAL A 88 15.79 -17.56 6.85
CA VAL A 88 15.55 -16.23 7.41
C VAL A 88 14.08 -15.95 7.10
N LEU A 89 13.18 -16.30 8.04
CA LEU A 89 11.73 -16.37 7.85
C LEU A 89 11.20 -15.11 7.16
N ARG A 90 11.71 -13.96 7.62
CA ARG A 90 11.44 -12.63 7.07
C ARG A 90 11.74 -12.53 5.58
N LYS A 91 12.87 -13.05 5.08
CA LYS A 91 13.25 -12.99 3.67
C LYS A 91 12.37 -13.88 2.79
N VAL A 92 11.95 -15.05 3.30
CA VAL A 92 11.07 -15.96 2.54
C VAL A 92 9.69 -15.35 2.37
N GLU A 93 9.11 -14.82 3.45
CA GLU A 93 7.83 -14.11 3.39
C GLU A 93 7.90 -12.85 2.51
N GLU A 94 8.97 -12.06 2.63
CA GLU A 94 9.21 -10.87 1.80
C GLU A 94 9.26 -11.25 0.31
N ASN A 95 10.04 -12.25 -0.06
CA ASN A 95 10.15 -12.69 -1.46
C ASN A 95 8.84 -13.28 -1.99
N GLN A 96 8.12 -14.06 -1.17
CA GLN A 96 6.82 -14.63 -1.55
C GLN A 96 5.79 -13.52 -1.78
N TYR A 97 5.74 -12.52 -0.89
CA TYR A 97 4.87 -11.36 -1.03
C TYR A 97 5.19 -10.56 -2.29
N GLN A 98 6.47 -10.27 -2.52
CA GLN A 98 6.93 -9.53 -3.70
C GLN A 98 6.54 -10.25 -5.00
N GLY A 99 6.81 -11.56 -5.08
CA GLY A 99 6.43 -12.38 -6.22
C GLY A 99 4.92 -12.41 -6.45
N ALA A 100 4.14 -12.64 -5.39
CA ALA A 100 2.68 -12.67 -5.47
C ALA A 100 2.10 -11.33 -5.92
N PHE A 101 2.61 -10.21 -5.40
CA PHE A 101 2.12 -8.89 -5.76
C PHE A 101 2.54 -8.49 -7.19
N ILE A 102 3.75 -8.83 -7.65
CA ILE A 102 4.15 -8.61 -9.05
C ILE A 102 3.21 -9.37 -9.99
N VAL A 103 2.93 -10.66 -9.69
CA VAL A 103 1.99 -11.47 -10.48
C VAL A 103 0.59 -10.88 -10.44
N TYR A 104 0.11 -10.41 -9.28
CA TYR A 104 -1.17 -9.72 -9.13
C TYR A 104 -1.27 -8.49 -10.03
N VAL A 105 -0.22 -7.65 -10.06
CA VAL A 105 -0.19 -6.46 -10.91
C VAL A 105 -0.15 -6.82 -12.39
N ILE A 106 0.72 -7.76 -12.80
CA ILE A 106 0.82 -8.21 -14.19
C ILE A 106 -0.51 -8.80 -14.67
N TYR A 107 -1.12 -9.69 -13.87
CA TYR A 107 -2.42 -10.27 -14.19
C TYR A 107 -3.49 -9.18 -14.31
N GLY A 108 -3.46 -8.22 -13.40
CA GLY A 108 -4.41 -7.14 -13.43
C GLY A 108 -4.27 -6.23 -14.66
N LEU A 109 -3.05 -5.91 -15.08
CA LEU A 109 -2.76 -5.20 -16.33
C LEU A 109 -3.17 -6.04 -17.55
N TRP A 110 -2.96 -7.35 -17.51
CA TRP A 110 -3.40 -8.27 -18.54
C TRP A 110 -4.91 -8.25 -18.74
N VAL A 111 -5.69 -8.28 -17.66
CA VAL A 111 -7.15 -8.15 -17.70
C VAL A 111 -7.55 -6.78 -18.26
N ALA A 112 -6.84 -5.72 -17.88
CA ALA A 112 -7.12 -4.35 -18.34
C ALA A 112 -6.64 -4.04 -19.79
N ARG A 113 -5.96 -4.97 -20.48
CA ARG A 113 -5.32 -4.71 -21.79
C ARG A 113 -6.26 -4.16 -22.86
N GLY A 114 -7.53 -4.59 -22.86
CA GLY A 114 -8.53 -4.10 -23.81
C GLY A 114 -8.81 -2.62 -23.58
N HIS A 115 -9.08 -2.24 -22.34
CA HIS A 115 -9.31 -0.86 -21.95
C HIS A 115 -8.07 0.02 -22.14
N LEU A 116 -6.88 -0.48 -21.83
CA LEU A 116 -5.62 0.24 -22.06
C LEU A 116 -5.38 0.49 -23.55
N ARG A 117 -5.71 -0.49 -24.41
CA ARG A 117 -5.63 -0.32 -25.86
C ARG A 117 -6.62 0.72 -26.38
N GLU A 118 -7.86 0.70 -25.88
CA GLU A 118 -8.86 1.73 -26.22
C GLU A 118 -8.40 3.13 -25.79
N MET A 119 -7.84 3.27 -24.59
CA MET A 119 -7.27 4.54 -24.12
C MET A 119 -6.10 5.00 -24.99
N TRP A 120 -5.21 4.08 -25.40
CA TRP A 120 -4.13 4.38 -26.31
C TRP A 120 -4.62 4.84 -27.69
N ASP A 121 -5.62 4.16 -28.25
CA ASP A 121 -6.21 4.51 -29.54
C ASP A 121 -6.91 5.89 -29.47
N ARG A 122 -7.57 6.23 -28.36
CA ARG A 122 -8.12 7.57 -28.10
C ARG A 122 -7.04 8.65 -28.03
N PHE A 123 -5.89 8.33 -27.44
CA PHE A 123 -4.74 9.24 -27.37
C PHE A 123 -4.15 9.52 -28.76
N VAL A 124 -3.93 8.48 -29.56
CA VAL A 124 -3.25 8.59 -30.87
C VAL A 124 -4.19 9.11 -31.97
N HIS A 125 -5.39 8.56 -32.08
CA HIS A 125 -6.28 8.83 -33.23
C HIS A 125 -7.30 9.94 -32.97
N ARG A 126 -7.34 10.49 -31.74
CA ARG A 126 -8.27 11.56 -31.31
C ARG A 126 -9.73 11.29 -31.76
N ARG A 127 -10.10 10.01 -31.90
CA ARG A 127 -11.34 9.58 -32.55
C ARG A 127 -12.51 9.97 -31.65
N ALA A 128 -13.57 10.50 -32.28
CA ALA A 128 -14.70 11.15 -31.65
C ALA A 128 -15.24 10.36 -30.44
N ARG A 129 -15.47 11.09 -29.34
CA ARG A 129 -16.31 10.70 -28.21
C ARG A 129 -17.47 9.84 -28.72
N ARG A 130 -17.68 8.64 -28.17
CA ARG A 130 -19.00 8.03 -28.26
C ARG A 130 -19.99 8.99 -27.61
N GLU A 131 -21.02 9.41 -28.33
CA GLU A 131 -22.01 10.41 -27.88
C GLU A 131 -22.73 10.00 -26.58
N GLU A 132 -22.68 8.71 -26.22
CA GLU A 132 -23.27 8.14 -25.00
C GLU A 132 -22.32 8.08 -23.79
N GLU A 133 -21.03 8.42 -23.93
CA GLU A 133 -20.07 8.30 -22.83
C GLU A 133 -20.13 9.51 -21.88
N ARG A 134 -20.42 9.21 -20.60
CA ARG A 134 -20.37 10.20 -19.51
C ARG A 134 -19.02 10.94 -19.53
N PRO A 135 -19.00 12.25 -19.20
CA PRO A 135 -17.77 13.02 -19.17
C PRO A 135 -16.74 12.39 -18.23
N GLU A 136 -15.61 11.95 -18.78
CA GLU A 136 -14.45 11.53 -18.01
C GLU A 136 -13.95 12.69 -17.12
N ALA A 137 -13.43 12.33 -15.94
CA ALA A 137 -12.90 13.28 -14.96
C ALA A 137 -11.74 14.12 -15.51
N MET A 138 -10.91 13.51 -16.35
CA MET A 138 -9.78 14.13 -17.03
C MET A 138 -9.72 13.63 -18.47
N SER A 139 -9.20 14.45 -19.38
CA SER A 139 -8.96 14.00 -20.76
C SER A 139 -7.84 12.96 -20.82
N VAL A 140 -7.98 11.98 -21.73
CA VAL A 140 -6.95 10.95 -21.96
C VAL A 140 -5.56 11.55 -22.24
N GLY A 141 -5.51 12.66 -22.98
CA GLY A 141 -4.25 13.38 -23.26
C GLY A 141 -3.59 13.95 -22.00
N MET A 142 -4.37 14.56 -21.11
CA MET A 142 -3.85 15.07 -19.83
C MET A 142 -3.40 13.92 -18.92
N ALA A 143 -4.09 12.77 -18.93
CA ALA A 143 -3.67 11.58 -18.18
C ALA A 143 -2.29 11.08 -18.62
N PHE A 144 -2.10 10.95 -19.93
CA PHE A 144 -0.87 10.42 -20.50
C PHE A 144 0.31 11.38 -20.30
N TRP A 145 0.14 12.66 -20.65
CA TRP A 145 1.18 13.67 -20.44
C TRP A 145 1.45 13.92 -18.96
N GLY A 146 0.43 13.87 -18.10
CA GLY A 146 0.58 13.98 -16.65
C GLY A 146 1.47 12.86 -16.10
N LEU A 147 1.25 11.62 -16.53
CA LEU A 147 2.07 10.46 -16.11
C LEU A 147 3.53 10.60 -16.55
N ILE A 148 3.76 11.05 -17.78
CA ILE A 148 5.11 11.23 -18.34
C ILE A 148 5.84 12.39 -17.66
N VAL A 149 5.20 13.55 -17.55
CA VAL A 149 5.81 14.75 -16.97
C VAL A 149 6.08 14.54 -15.48
N ALA A 150 5.14 13.96 -14.73
CA ALA A 150 5.36 13.61 -13.32
C ALA A 150 6.52 12.62 -13.16
N GLY A 151 6.58 11.60 -14.01
CA GLY A 151 7.71 10.64 -14.01
C GLY A 151 9.04 11.31 -14.33
N ALA A 152 9.08 12.18 -15.33
CA ALA A 152 10.27 12.92 -15.70
C ALA A 152 10.76 13.82 -14.56
N ILE A 153 9.85 14.52 -13.87
CA ILE A 153 10.17 15.34 -12.69
C ILE A 153 10.78 14.48 -11.58
N VAL A 154 10.18 13.33 -11.27
CA VAL A 154 10.68 12.41 -10.23
C VAL A 154 12.08 11.88 -10.58
N VAL A 155 12.26 11.42 -11.82
CA VAL A 155 13.55 10.89 -12.29
C VAL A 155 14.63 11.98 -12.29
N MET A 156 14.29 13.18 -12.77
CA MET A 156 15.20 14.32 -12.76
C MET A 156 15.57 14.73 -11.33
N TRP A 157 14.61 14.76 -10.42
CA TRP A 157 14.85 15.06 -9.01
C TRP A 157 15.81 14.07 -8.36
N LEU A 158 15.58 12.77 -8.56
CA LEU A 158 16.46 11.72 -8.05
C LEU A 158 17.85 11.78 -8.69
N ASN A 159 17.93 12.13 -9.98
CA ASN A 159 19.20 12.29 -10.65
C ASN A 159 19.99 13.50 -10.14
N VAL A 160 19.33 14.64 -9.90
CA VAL A 160 19.95 15.82 -9.28
C VAL A 160 20.43 15.52 -7.87
N ALA A 161 19.73 14.64 -7.13
CA ALA A 161 20.18 14.16 -5.83
C ALA A 161 21.45 13.28 -5.89
N GLY A 162 21.89 12.86 -7.09
CA GLY A 162 23.08 12.05 -7.32
C GLY A 162 22.80 10.58 -7.67
N MET A 163 21.53 10.19 -7.82
CA MET A 163 21.16 8.82 -8.20
C MET A 163 21.36 8.60 -9.70
N SER A 164 21.82 7.41 -10.09
CA SER A 164 21.86 7.01 -11.49
C SER A 164 20.46 7.02 -12.12
N VAL A 165 20.36 7.52 -13.35
CA VAL A 165 19.07 7.64 -14.07
C VAL A 165 18.37 6.28 -14.19
N PHE A 166 19.15 5.21 -14.38
CA PHE A 166 18.63 3.84 -14.45
C PHE A 166 17.94 3.41 -13.16
N VAL A 167 18.58 3.61 -12.00
CA VAL A 167 17.98 3.26 -10.70
C VAL A 167 16.78 4.16 -10.38
N ALA A 168 16.83 5.44 -10.76
CA ALA A 168 15.71 6.36 -10.61
C ALA A 168 14.47 5.93 -11.40
N ILE A 169 14.64 5.56 -12.69
CA ILE A 169 13.55 5.05 -13.53
C ILE A 169 12.96 3.77 -12.93
N LEU A 170 13.82 2.84 -12.51
CA LEU A 170 13.36 1.57 -11.98
C LEU A 170 12.62 1.74 -10.64
N THR A 171 13.10 2.64 -9.78
CA THR A 171 12.42 3.02 -8.53
C THR A 171 11.04 3.62 -8.82
N TYR A 172 10.93 4.49 -9.82
CA TYR A 172 9.64 5.07 -10.23
C TYR A 172 8.67 4.01 -10.76
N LEU A 173 9.14 3.05 -11.58
CA LEU A 173 8.30 1.95 -12.08
C LEU A 173 7.80 1.03 -10.95
N ILE A 174 8.68 0.73 -9.97
CA ILE A 174 8.30 -0.03 -8.78
C ILE A 174 7.25 0.74 -7.97
N PHE A 175 7.44 2.05 -7.80
CA PHE A 175 6.47 2.91 -7.12
C PHE A 175 5.10 2.90 -7.82
N LEU A 176 5.05 3.04 -9.16
CA LEU A 176 3.81 2.93 -9.92
C LEU A 176 3.13 1.56 -9.75
N THR A 177 3.93 0.48 -9.77
CA THR A 177 3.45 -0.89 -9.55
C THR A 177 2.78 -1.01 -8.18
N ILE A 178 3.38 -0.43 -7.13
CA ILE A 178 2.82 -0.40 -5.78
C ILE A 178 1.55 0.42 -5.75
N CYS A 179 1.56 1.66 -6.26
CA CYS A 179 0.39 2.54 -6.26
C CYS A 179 -0.81 1.87 -6.95
N TRP A 180 -0.58 1.29 -8.13
CA TRP A 180 -1.64 0.64 -8.91
C TRP A 180 -2.15 -0.64 -8.24
N GLY A 181 -1.25 -1.54 -7.83
CA GLY A 181 -1.62 -2.79 -7.18
C GLY A 181 -2.34 -2.56 -5.85
N MET A 182 -1.86 -1.62 -5.05
CA MET A 182 -2.51 -1.24 -3.79
C MET A 182 -3.86 -0.59 -4.04
N ALA A 183 -3.97 0.29 -5.04
CA ALA A 183 -5.23 0.97 -5.34
C ALA A 183 -6.31 -0.03 -5.70
N ARG A 184 -5.96 -0.97 -6.58
CA ARG A 184 -6.84 -2.06 -6.96
C ARG A 184 -7.21 -2.93 -5.77
N LEU A 185 -6.23 -3.35 -4.96
CA LEU A 185 -6.47 -4.16 -3.77
C LEU A 185 -7.44 -3.46 -2.83
N VAL A 186 -7.25 -2.19 -2.49
CA VAL A 186 -8.13 -1.46 -1.57
C VAL A 186 -9.53 -1.25 -2.16
N VAL A 187 -9.62 -0.86 -3.43
CA VAL A 187 -10.91 -0.60 -4.08
C VAL A 187 -11.73 -1.88 -4.27
N GLU A 188 -11.10 -3.01 -4.62
CA GLU A 188 -11.78 -4.29 -4.80
C GLU A 188 -12.14 -4.96 -3.46
N SER A 189 -11.25 -4.88 -2.47
CA SER A 189 -11.38 -5.67 -1.24
C SER A 189 -11.99 -4.91 -0.07
N GLY A 190 -11.98 -3.58 -0.08
CA GLY A 190 -12.40 -2.76 1.06
C GLY A 190 -11.48 -2.87 2.28
N ILE A 191 -10.29 -3.46 2.13
CA ILE A 191 -9.33 -3.60 3.24
C ILE A 191 -8.82 -2.23 3.66
N LEU A 192 -8.99 -1.90 4.95
CA LEU A 192 -8.53 -0.63 5.52
C LEU A 192 -7.02 -0.51 5.70
N PHE A 193 -6.38 -1.62 6.07
CA PHE A 193 -4.95 -1.66 6.38
C PHE A 193 -4.20 -2.41 5.28
N ALA A 194 -4.19 -1.81 4.09
CA ALA A 194 -3.29 -2.27 3.04
C ALA A 194 -1.91 -1.64 3.29
N LYS A 195 -0.92 -2.47 3.60
CA LYS A 195 0.48 -2.06 3.74
C LYS A 195 1.36 -2.86 2.80
N ALA A 196 2.01 -2.17 1.86
CA ALA A 196 3.02 -2.76 0.97
C ALA A 196 4.45 -2.60 1.53
N VAL A 197 4.63 -2.83 2.83
CA VAL A 197 5.92 -2.60 3.52
C VAL A 197 7.01 -3.53 2.99
N GLN A 198 6.64 -4.66 2.41
CA GLN A 198 7.55 -5.65 1.83
C GLN A 198 7.92 -5.33 0.38
N MET A 199 7.21 -4.41 -0.29
CA MET A 199 7.46 -4.04 -1.69
C MET A 199 8.43 -2.85 -1.83
N ARG A 200 9.45 -2.83 -0.99
CA ARG A 200 10.45 -1.77 -0.94
C ARG A 200 11.34 -1.83 -2.19
N PRO A 201 11.54 -0.73 -2.93
CA PRO A 201 12.44 -0.72 -4.07
C PRO A 201 13.84 -1.16 -3.69
N SER A 202 14.36 -0.75 -2.53
CA SER A 202 15.68 -1.17 -2.07
C SER A 202 15.78 -2.70 -1.93
N VAL A 203 14.77 -3.34 -1.34
CA VAL A 203 14.74 -4.80 -1.13
C VAL A 203 14.55 -5.54 -2.45
N LEU A 204 13.67 -5.06 -3.33
CA LEU A 204 13.46 -5.66 -4.65
C LEU A 204 14.73 -5.59 -5.50
N LEU A 205 15.32 -4.40 -5.63
CA LEU A 205 16.48 -4.17 -6.48
C LEU A 205 17.69 -4.97 -6.01
N THR A 206 17.97 -4.93 -4.71
CA THR A 206 19.09 -5.68 -4.14
C THR A 206 18.80 -7.19 -4.11
N GLY A 207 17.54 -7.61 -4.03
CA GLY A 207 17.12 -9.01 -4.11
C GLY A 207 17.31 -9.62 -5.50
N PHE A 208 17.01 -8.87 -6.57
CA PHE A 208 17.16 -9.34 -7.96
C PHE A 208 18.57 -9.20 -8.51
N ALA A 209 19.20 -8.03 -8.33
CA ALA A 209 20.47 -7.70 -8.96
C ALA A 209 21.66 -7.80 -8.00
N GLY A 210 21.43 -7.92 -6.69
CA GLY A 210 22.50 -7.84 -5.68
C GLY A 210 22.92 -6.40 -5.37
N SER A 211 23.29 -6.13 -4.12
CA SER A 211 23.70 -4.79 -3.70
C SER A 211 25.03 -4.32 -4.33
N ALA A 212 25.91 -5.26 -4.71
CA ALA A 212 27.22 -4.96 -5.28
C ALA A 212 27.15 -4.28 -6.66
N HIS A 213 26.03 -4.40 -7.37
CA HIS A 213 25.84 -3.81 -8.69
C HIS A 213 25.35 -2.35 -8.66
N PHE A 214 25.04 -1.82 -7.47
CA PHE A 214 24.58 -0.45 -7.29
C PHE A 214 25.64 0.39 -6.59
N ALA A 215 25.78 1.64 -7.01
CA ALA A 215 26.66 2.58 -6.33
C ALA A 215 26.16 2.83 -4.89
N PRO A 216 27.05 3.01 -3.89
CA PRO A 216 26.63 3.32 -2.53
C PRO A 216 25.74 4.56 -2.41
N VAL A 217 25.97 5.57 -3.26
CA VAL A 217 25.14 6.78 -3.38
C VAL A 217 23.71 6.42 -3.81
N ASP A 218 23.55 5.57 -4.83
CA ASP A 218 22.23 5.14 -5.31
C ASP A 218 21.44 4.47 -4.20
N LEU A 219 22.06 3.54 -3.46
CA LEU A 219 21.42 2.84 -2.35
C LEU A 219 21.07 3.78 -1.19
N THR A 220 21.90 4.78 -0.93
CA THR A 220 21.67 5.75 0.15
C THR A 220 20.45 6.61 -0.17
N ILE A 221 20.42 7.25 -1.34
CA ILE A 221 19.29 8.08 -1.77
C ILE A 221 18.01 7.25 -1.87
N LEU A 222 18.11 6.01 -2.35
CA LEU A 222 16.98 5.09 -2.44
C LEU A 222 16.36 4.80 -1.08
N ASN A 223 17.16 4.50 -0.06
CA ASN A 223 16.67 4.24 1.29
C ASN A 223 15.98 5.47 1.90
N PHE A 224 16.54 6.67 1.71
CA PHE A 224 15.88 7.90 2.19
C PHE A 224 14.56 8.16 1.47
N THR A 225 14.55 8.03 0.14
CA THR A 225 13.35 8.25 -0.67
C THR A 225 12.25 7.26 -0.30
N GLU A 226 12.60 5.98 -0.16
CA GLU A 226 11.68 4.94 0.26
C GLU A 226 11.13 5.19 1.66
N TYR A 227 11.98 5.58 2.61
CA TYR A 227 11.54 5.85 3.99
C TYR A 227 10.52 6.99 4.04
N VAL A 228 10.76 8.08 3.30
CA VAL A 228 9.89 9.26 3.29
C VAL A 228 8.59 9.01 2.54
N TYR A 229 8.64 8.39 1.35
CA TYR A 229 7.48 8.34 0.45
C TYR A 229 6.78 6.98 0.37
N MET A 230 7.45 5.88 0.75
CA MET A 230 6.98 4.52 0.45
C MET A 230 6.84 3.63 1.69
N TYR A 231 7.37 4.04 2.84
CA TYR A 231 7.39 3.23 4.06
C TYR A 231 5.99 2.97 4.63
N ASP A 232 5.11 3.99 4.65
CA ASP A 232 3.77 3.88 5.23
C ASP A 232 2.69 4.46 4.32
N LEU A 233 2.29 3.65 3.32
CA LEU A 233 1.24 4.00 2.36
C LEU A 233 -0.19 3.79 2.90
N LYS A 234 -0.43 3.91 4.21
CA LYS A 234 -1.78 3.73 4.80
C LYS A 234 -2.82 4.69 4.23
N SER A 235 -2.40 5.88 3.81
CA SER A 235 -3.28 6.93 3.27
C SER A 235 -2.80 7.39 1.91
N PHE A 236 -2.63 6.43 1.01
CA PHE A 236 -2.27 6.72 -0.37
C PHE A 236 -3.44 7.33 -1.15
N LEU A 237 -3.12 8.27 -2.01
CA LEU A 237 -4.10 9.16 -2.64
C LEU A 237 -4.97 8.45 -3.69
N MET A 238 -4.46 7.41 -4.35
CA MET A 238 -5.10 6.82 -5.53
C MET A 238 -6.49 6.18 -5.26
N PRO A 239 -6.70 5.31 -4.24
CA PRO A 239 -8.02 4.80 -3.88
C PRO A 239 -8.94 5.91 -3.40
N GLN A 240 -8.42 6.89 -2.68
CA GLN A 240 -9.23 8.01 -2.20
C GLN A 240 -9.81 8.80 -3.38
N ILE A 241 -8.99 9.04 -4.42
CA ILE A 241 -9.47 9.61 -5.69
C ILE A 241 -10.51 8.68 -6.34
N MET A 242 -10.24 7.37 -6.44
CA MET A 242 -11.17 6.41 -7.06
C MET A 242 -12.52 6.34 -6.33
N HIS A 243 -12.52 6.26 -5.00
CA HIS A 243 -13.72 6.29 -4.18
C HIS A 243 -14.46 7.63 -4.33
N SER A 244 -13.75 8.76 -4.37
CA SER A 244 -14.37 10.08 -4.57
C SER A 244 -15.02 10.19 -5.95
N LEU A 245 -14.38 9.68 -6.99
CA LEU A 245 -14.96 9.61 -8.33
C LEU A 245 -16.19 8.68 -8.37
N LYS A 246 -16.14 7.54 -7.68
CA LYS A 246 -17.29 6.64 -7.57
C LYS A 246 -18.47 7.28 -6.82
N ILE A 247 -18.19 7.99 -5.73
CA ILE A 247 -19.20 8.77 -4.99
C ILE A 247 -19.79 9.85 -5.90
N SER A 248 -18.98 10.53 -6.71
CA SER A 248 -19.47 11.53 -7.66
C SER A 248 -20.44 10.93 -8.68
N ASP A 249 -20.22 9.69 -9.14
CA ASP A 249 -21.12 9.01 -10.05
C ASP A 249 -22.48 8.68 -9.44
N ASP A 250 -22.46 8.19 -8.20
CA ASP A 250 -23.66 7.78 -7.48
C ASP A 250 -24.47 9.01 -7.01
N ALA A 251 -23.77 10.09 -6.64
CA ALA A 251 -24.37 11.39 -6.29
C ALA A 251 -24.75 12.26 -7.51
N ARG A 252 -24.47 11.81 -8.75
CA ARG A 252 -24.69 12.55 -10.00
C ARG A 252 -23.99 13.91 -10.05
N ILE A 253 -22.85 14.03 -9.38
CA ILE A 253 -21.98 15.20 -9.44
C ILE A 253 -21.10 15.08 -10.69
N ASP A 254 -20.83 16.20 -11.36
CA ASP A 254 -19.89 16.21 -12.49
C ASP A 254 -18.48 15.80 -12.02
N ARG A 255 -17.95 14.73 -12.60
CA ARG A 255 -16.63 14.18 -12.32
C ARG A 255 -15.50 15.21 -12.45
N ARG A 256 -15.63 16.17 -13.37
CA ARG A 256 -14.60 17.21 -13.57
C ARG A 256 -14.53 18.17 -12.40
N HIS A 257 -15.69 18.62 -11.92
CA HIS A 257 -15.77 19.49 -10.75
C HIS A 257 -15.22 18.79 -9.50
N MET A 258 -15.57 17.52 -9.32
CA MET A 258 -15.01 16.68 -8.23
C MET A 258 -13.49 16.56 -8.35
N TYR A 259 -12.97 16.30 -9.56
CA TYR A 259 -11.53 16.17 -9.79
C TYR A 259 -10.76 17.46 -9.48
N TYR A 260 -11.25 18.63 -9.93
CA TYR A 260 -10.65 19.92 -9.59
C TYR A 260 -10.71 20.23 -8.09
N ALA A 261 -11.81 19.89 -7.42
CA ALA A 261 -11.93 20.04 -5.98
C ALA A 261 -10.90 19.18 -5.23
N ILE A 262 -10.72 17.91 -5.64
CA ILE A 262 -9.67 17.04 -5.09
C ILE A 262 -8.28 17.62 -5.35
N GLY A 263 -8.01 18.09 -6.57
CA GLY A 263 -6.74 18.72 -6.92
C GLY A 263 -6.42 19.94 -6.05
N ALA A 264 -7.39 20.82 -5.85
CA ALA A 264 -7.25 21.99 -4.97
C ALA A 264 -7.03 21.55 -3.51
N ALA A 265 -7.78 20.56 -3.01
CA ALA A 265 -7.63 20.03 -1.67
C ALA A 265 -6.23 19.44 -1.44
N VAL A 266 -5.68 18.70 -2.42
CA VAL A 266 -4.32 18.16 -2.36
C VAL A 266 -3.29 19.28 -2.30
N LEU A 267 -3.42 20.34 -3.12
CA LEU A 267 -2.49 21.48 -3.09
C LEU A 267 -2.50 22.19 -1.73
N VAL A 268 -3.69 22.45 -1.18
CA VAL A 268 -3.83 23.06 0.15
C VAL A 268 -3.24 22.14 1.23
N ALA A 269 -3.53 20.83 1.17
CA ALA A 269 -3.01 19.86 2.12
C ALA A 269 -1.47 19.80 2.10
N VAL A 270 -0.85 19.85 0.91
CA VAL A 270 0.60 19.87 0.77
C VAL A 270 1.19 21.14 1.40
N LEU A 271 0.65 22.32 1.07
CA LEU A 271 1.13 23.60 1.62
C LEU A 271 1.00 23.67 3.15
N VAL A 272 -0.15 23.27 3.69
CA VAL A 272 -0.41 23.25 5.13
C VAL A 272 0.48 22.21 5.83
N SER A 273 0.67 21.04 5.21
CA SER A 273 1.54 20.00 5.76
C SER A 273 3.00 20.47 5.87
N TYR A 274 3.54 21.12 4.83
CA TYR A 274 4.88 21.69 4.89
C TYR A 274 4.99 22.81 5.92
N TRP A 275 4.00 23.71 5.97
CA TRP A 275 3.98 24.79 6.97
C TRP A 275 3.95 24.24 8.40
N ALA A 276 3.08 23.28 8.68
CA ALA A 276 2.98 22.65 10.00
C ALA A 276 4.26 21.89 10.35
N SER A 277 4.86 21.17 9.39
CA SER A 277 6.10 20.43 9.60
C SER A 277 7.26 21.36 9.93
N LEU A 278 7.35 22.53 9.28
CA LEU A 278 8.35 23.56 9.56
C LEU A 278 8.11 24.29 10.89
N HIS A 279 6.88 24.36 11.38
CA HIS A 279 6.57 24.99 12.66
C HIS A 279 6.80 24.06 13.86
N VAL A 280 6.65 22.76 13.65
CA VAL A 280 6.91 21.73 14.67
C VAL A 280 8.39 21.38 14.77
N ALA A 281 9.17 21.58 13.71
CA ALA A 281 10.63 21.39 13.67
C ALA A 281 11.38 22.57 14.31
#